data_AF-A0A961XKA9-F1
#
_entry.id   AF-A0A961XKA9-F1
#
_cell.length_a   1.000
_cell.length_b   1.000
_cell.length_c   1.000
_cell.angle_alpha   90.00
_cell.angle_beta   90.00
_cell.angle_gamma   90.00
#
_symmetry.space_group_name_H-M   'P 1'
#
loop_
_entity.id
_entity.type
_entity.pdbx_description
1 polymer ?
#
loop_
_entity_poly.entity_id
_entity_poly.type
_entity_poly.pdbx_seq_one_letter_code
_entity_poly.pdbx_strand_id
1 'polypeptide(L)'
;MSAVANIERQPEKAAQPDKDWWRGAVIYQIYPRSFQDSNGDGIGDLRGILTRLTHIAGLGANAIWISPFFKSPMLDYGYDVSDYRDVDPMFGTLEDFDAVVTEAHRLGLKVMIDLVLSHTSIDHPWFAESRQSRRNPKADWYVWSDPKPDG
;
A
#
# COMPACT_ATOMS: atom_id res chain seq x y z
N MET A 1 13.71 53.23 -34.33
CA MET A 1 12.56 52.36 -33.96
C MET A 1 13.11 50.96 -33.73
N SER A 2 13.30 50.59 -32.45
CA SER A 2 13.82 49.27 -32.08
C SER A 2 12.62 48.34 -31.87
N ALA A 3 12.53 47.27 -32.65
CA ALA A 3 11.48 46.28 -32.53
C ALA A 3 11.80 45.36 -31.33
N VAL A 4 11.04 45.52 -30.26
CA VAL A 4 11.03 44.59 -29.14
C VAL A 4 10.27 43.35 -29.60
N ALA A 5 10.96 42.22 -29.78
CA ALA A 5 10.32 40.96 -30.10
C ALA A 5 9.56 40.47 -28.84
N ASN A 6 8.23 40.46 -28.92
CA ASN A 6 7.38 39.80 -27.94
C ASN A 6 7.69 38.30 -27.97
N ILE A 7 8.34 37.80 -26.92
CA ILE A 7 8.44 36.36 -26.67
C ILE A 7 7.10 35.94 -26.05
N GLU A 8 6.18 35.49 -26.88
CA GLU A 8 4.99 34.77 -26.41
C GLU A 8 5.47 33.48 -25.71
N ARG A 9 5.18 33.35 -24.42
CA ARG A 9 5.40 32.09 -23.71
C ARG A 9 4.48 31.03 -24.32
N GLN A 10 5.06 30.04 -24.96
CA GLN A 10 4.34 28.84 -25.33
C GLN A 10 3.79 28.18 -24.06
N PRO A 11 2.57 27.60 -24.09
CA PRO A 11 2.04 26.88 -22.95
C PRO A 11 3.03 25.77 -22.58
N GLU A 12 3.40 25.73 -21.29
CA GLU A 12 4.28 24.69 -20.76
C GLU A 12 3.68 23.33 -21.11
N LYS A 13 4.38 22.59 -21.98
CA LYS A 13 4.03 21.20 -22.27
C LYS A 13 4.11 20.47 -20.93
N ALA A 14 2.99 19.90 -20.47
CA ALA A 14 2.97 19.09 -19.26
C ALA A 14 4.16 18.13 -19.30
N ALA A 15 5.10 18.29 -18.35
CA ALA A 15 6.32 17.50 -18.32
C ALA A 15 5.92 16.01 -18.31
N GLN A 16 6.53 15.22 -19.20
CA GLN A 16 6.27 13.78 -19.17
C GLN A 16 6.64 13.24 -17.78
N PRO A 17 5.81 12.34 -17.21
CA PRO A 17 6.13 11.75 -15.92
C PRO A 17 7.49 11.05 -16.02
N ASP A 18 8.40 11.42 -15.12
CA ASP A 18 9.72 10.80 -15.02
C ASP A 18 9.55 9.30 -14.74
N LYS A 19 10.05 8.47 -15.65
CA LYS A 19 9.98 7.00 -15.55
C LYS A 19 10.90 6.46 -14.45
N ASP A 20 11.94 7.21 -14.11
CA ASP A 20 12.94 6.86 -13.11
C ASP A 20 12.80 7.69 -11.83
N TRP A 21 11.59 8.21 -11.54
CA TRP A 21 11.30 9.08 -10.39
C TRP A 21 11.84 8.53 -9.06
N TRP A 22 11.95 7.21 -8.92
CA TRP A 22 12.42 6.50 -7.73
C TRP A 22 13.92 6.68 -7.49
N ARG A 23 14.71 7.01 -8.52
CA ARG A 23 16.15 7.23 -8.41
C ARG A 23 16.43 8.57 -7.73
N GLY A 24 16.74 8.51 -6.44
CA GLY A 24 16.98 9.71 -5.62
C GLY A 24 15.73 10.26 -4.93
N ALA A 25 14.62 9.52 -4.97
CA ALA A 25 13.40 9.89 -4.25
C ALA A 25 13.59 9.84 -2.73
N VAL A 26 12.98 10.79 -2.04
CA VAL A 26 12.72 10.73 -0.59
C VAL A 26 11.39 10.01 -0.38
N ILE A 27 11.44 8.85 0.25
CA ILE A 27 10.26 8.02 0.52
C ILE A 27 9.90 8.11 2.00
N TYR A 28 8.65 8.45 2.29
CA TYR A 28 8.12 8.49 3.65
C TYR A 28 7.37 7.19 3.95
N GLN A 29 7.95 6.34 4.80
CA GLN A 29 7.29 5.10 5.21
C GLN A 29 6.23 5.39 6.29
N ILE A 30 5.02 4.86 6.10
CA ILE A 30 3.89 4.99 7.00
C ILE A 30 3.55 3.61 7.55
N TYR A 31 3.56 3.49 8.88
CA TYR A 31 2.95 2.37 9.58
C TYR A 31 1.51 2.74 9.96
N PRO A 32 0.47 2.25 9.25
CA PRO A 32 -0.87 2.82 9.27
C PRO A 32 -1.49 2.82 10.66
N ARG A 33 -1.40 1.69 11.37
CA ARG A 33 -1.97 1.48 12.71
C ARG A 33 -1.53 2.49 13.77
N SER A 34 -0.39 3.15 13.59
CA SER A 34 0.16 4.09 14.58
C SER A 34 0.33 5.50 14.05
N PHE A 35 -0.18 5.80 12.84
CA PHE A 35 0.06 7.09 12.22
C PHE A 35 -0.95 8.16 12.64
N GLN A 36 -2.23 7.96 12.35
CA GLN A 36 -3.29 8.89 12.73
C GLN A 36 -4.63 8.15 12.74
N ASP A 37 -5.28 8.08 13.90
CA ASP A 37 -6.67 7.67 14.05
C ASP A 37 -7.60 8.80 13.61
N SER A 38 -8.62 8.49 12.80
CA SER A 38 -9.62 9.45 12.31
C SER A 38 -11.03 9.24 12.86
N ASN A 39 -11.30 8.09 13.49
CA ASN A 39 -12.64 7.68 13.91
C ASN A 39 -12.79 7.53 15.45
N GLY A 40 -11.69 7.57 16.19
CA GLY A 40 -11.63 7.51 17.65
C GLY A 40 -11.57 6.10 18.24
N ASP A 41 -11.28 5.06 17.46
CA ASP A 41 -11.14 3.68 17.93
C ASP A 41 -9.75 3.34 18.51
N GLY A 42 -8.79 4.28 18.44
CA GLY A 42 -7.44 4.14 18.93
C GLY A 42 -6.46 3.52 17.93
N ILE A 43 -6.88 3.30 16.68
CA ILE A 43 -6.08 2.69 15.61
C ILE A 43 -5.98 3.66 14.44
N GLY A 44 -4.76 3.84 13.93
CA GLY A 44 -4.57 4.66 12.74
C GLY A 44 -5.13 4.00 11.49
N ASP A 45 -5.70 4.80 10.60
CA ASP A 45 -6.50 4.35 9.45
C ASP A 45 -6.17 5.13 8.15
N LEU A 46 -6.73 4.70 7.02
CA LEU A 46 -6.47 5.31 5.71
C LEU A 46 -6.99 6.76 5.61
N ARG A 47 -8.08 7.09 6.31
CA ARG A 47 -8.62 8.45 6.39
C ARG A 47 -7.68 9.36 7.18
N GLY A 48 -7.05 8.85 8.23
CA GLY A 48 -5.98 9.49 8.97
C GLY A 48 -4.79 9.79 8.07
N ILE A 49 -4.35 8.83 7.26
CA ILE A 49 -3.31 9.05 6.24
C ILE A 49 -3.72 10.17 5.28
N LEU A 50 -4.93 10.10 4.72
CA LEU A 50 -5.47 11.09 3.78
C LEU A 50 -5.34 12.52 4.34
N THR A 51 -5.73 12.74 5.60
CA THR A 51 -5.67 14.08 6.23
C THR A 51 -4.25 14.63 6.42
N ARG A 52 -3.23 13.78 6.36
CA ARG A 52 -1.82 14.15 6.60
C ARG A 52 -0.98 14.22 5.33
N LEU A 53 -1.51 13.88 4.16
CA LEU A 53 -0.74 13.89 2.91
C LEU A 53 -0.14 15.27 2.58
N THR A 54 -0.87 16.35 2.83
CA THR A 54 -0.35 17.73 2.64
C THR A 54 0.86 18.00 3.54
N HIS A 55 0.87 17.49 4.76
CA HIS A 55 2.02 17.62 5.67
C HIS A 55 3.22 16.83 5.13
N ILE A 56 3.02 15.58 4.70
CA ILE A 56 4.07 14.74 4.14
C ILE A 56 4.68 15.37 2.88
N ALA A 57 3.85 15.91 1.98
CA ALA A 57 4.32 16.65 0.82
C ALA A 57 5.13 17.89 1.22
N GLY A 58 4.69 18.61 2.27
CA GLY A 58 5.40 19.77 2.83
C GLY A 58 6.77 19.44 3.44
N LEU A 59 7.00 18.18 3.87
CA LEU A 59 8.32 17.71 4.29
C LEU A 59 9.29 17.48 3.12
N GLY A 60 8.80 17.53 1.88
CA GLY A 60 9.60 17.30 0.67
C GLY A 60 9.68 15.83 0.24
N ALA A 61 8.80 14.97 0.74
CA ALA A 61 8.72 13.59 0.26
C ALA A 61 8.27 13.53 -1.22
N ASN A 62 8.80 12.57 -1.98
CA ASN A 62 8.37 12.27 -3.34
C ASN A 62 7.34 11.13 -3.38
N ALA A 63 7.34 10.28 -2.35
CA ALA A 63 6.44 9.14 -2.25
C ALA A 63 6.10 8.80 -0.81
N ILE A 64 4.96 8.16 -0.62
CA ILE A 64 4.61 7.42 0.59
C ILE A 64 4.78 5.92 0.34
N TRP A 65 5.23 5.19 1.35
CA TRP A 65 5.22 3.73 1.37
C TRP A 65 4.42 3.26 2.57
N ILE A 66 3.27 2.63 2.32
CA ILE A 66 2.34 2.20 3.36
C ILE A 66 2.61 0.72 3.67
N SER A 67 2.91 0.42 4.94
CA SER A 67 2.95 -0.97 5.45
C SER A 67 1.59 -1.66 5.30
N PRO A 68 1.50 -3.01 5.42
CA PRO A 68 0.29 -3.75 5.07
C PRO A 68 -1.00 -3.22 5.72
N PHE A 69 -2.04 -3.08 4.90
CA PHE A 69 -3.39 -2.72 5.29
C PHE A 69 -4.44 -3.66 4.68
N PHE A 70 -4.00 -4.78 4.11
CA PHE A 70 -4.88 -5.82 3.59
C PHE A 70 -5.60 -6.56 4.73
N LYS A 71 -6.70 -7.24 4.42
CA LYS A 71 -7.38 -8.11 5.40
C LYS A 71 -6.40 -9.09 6.04
N SER A 72 -6.40 -9.12 7.36
CA SER A 72 -5.48 -9.93 8.14
C SER A 72 -6.09 -10.23 9.53
N PRO A 73 -5.81 -11.40 10.13
CA PRO A 73 -6.10 -11.65 11.54
C PRO A 73 -5.28 -10.79 12.51
N MET A 74 -4.28 -10.06 12.00
CA MET A 74 -3.40 -9.16 12.73
C MET A 74 -2.52 -9.86 13.77
N LEU A 75 -2.20 -11.16 13.57
CA LEU A 75 -1.26 -11.89 14.44
C LEU A 75 0.18 -11.44 14.23
N ASP A 76 0.49 -10.92 13.03
CA ASP A 76 1.73 -10.23 12.70
C ASP A 76 1.44 -8.84 12.12
N TYR A 77 0.45 -8.15 12.72
CA TYR A 77 0.11 -6.75 12.43
C TYR A 77 -0.05 -6.41 10.93
N GLY A 78 -0.68 -7.30 10.16
CA GLY A 78 -1.01 -7.09 8.75
C GLY A 78 -0.12 -7.86 7.77
N TYR A 79 0.98 -8.44 8.23
CA TYR A 79 1.84 -9.28 7.38
C TYR A 79 1.28 -10.71 7.19
N ASP A 80 0.40 -11.16 8.09
CA ASP A 80 -0.38 -12.39 7.96
C ASP A 80 -1.67 -12.16 7.14
N VAL A 81 -1.53 -12.05 5.80
CA VAL A 81 -2.64 -11.67 4.89
C VAL A 81 -3.66 -12.81 4.68
N SER A 82 -4.96 -12.50 4.82
CA SER A 82 -6.09 -13.42 4.55
C SER A 82 -6.87 -13.11 3.27
N ASP A 83 -6.80 -11.87 2.76
CA ASP A 83 -7.27 -11.49 1.42
C ASP A 83 -6.38 -10.38 0.82
N TYR A 84 -5.67 -10.69 -0.25
CA TYR A 84 -4.77 -9.77 -0.95
C TYR A 84 -5.48 -8.66 -1.75
N ARG A 85 -6.80 -8.72 -1.89
CA ARG A 85 -7.56 -7.84 -2.79
C ARG A 85 -8.48 -6.88 -2.07
N ASP A 86 -8.45 -6.88 -0.74
CA ASP A 86 -9.34 -6.06 0.05
C ASP A 86 -8.60 -5.43 1.23
N VAL A 87 -9.14 -4.32 1.72
CA VAL A 87 -8.62 -3.58 2.86
C VAL A 87 -9.14 -4.21 4.15
N ASP A 88 -8.31 -4.26 5.19
CA ASP A 88 -8.80 -4.66 6.50
C ASP A 88 -9.80 -3.63 7.02
N PRO A 89 -11.00 -4.03 7.47
CA PRO A 89 -12.01 -3.09 7.95
C PRO A 89 -11.52 -2.14 9.05
N MET A 90 -10.49 -2.52 9.81
CA MET A 90 -9.90 -1.63 10.82
C MET A 90 -9.19 -0.41 10.21
N PHE A 91 -8.78 -0.47 8.95
CA PHE A 91 -8.09 0.61 8.25
C PHE A 91 -9.01 1.40 7.31
N GLY A 92 -10.22 0.91 7.04
CA GLY A 92 -11.21 1.54 6.17
C GLY A 92 -11.65 0.62 5.02
N THR A 93 -11.93 1.20 3.86
CA THR A 93 -12.38 0.48 2.67
C THR A 93 -11.45 0.68 1.46
N LEU A 94 -11.70 -0.05 0.37
CA LEU A 94 -11.03 0.20 -0.91
C LEU A 94 -11.27 1.63 -1.42
N GLU A 95 -12.46 2.20 -1.22
CA GLU A 95 -12.76 3.59 -1.59
C GLU A 95 -11.93 4.60 -0.77
N ASP A 96 -11.60 4.27 0.48
CA ASP A 96 -10.68 5.08 1.29
C ASP A 96 -9.26 5.03 0.73
N PHE A 97 -8.80 3.87 0.28
CA PHE A 97 -7.51 3.75 -0.39
C PHE A 97 -7.49 4.51 -1.73
N ASP A 98 -8.55 4.43 -2.53
CA ASP A 98 -8.70 5.22 -3.76
C ASP A 98 -8.62 6.73 -3.49
N ALA A 99 -9.19 7.19 -2.37
CA ALA A 99 -9.10 8.58 -1.95
C ALA A 99 -7.66 8.98 -1.57
N VAL A 100 -6.93 8.10 -0.85
CA VAL A 100 -5.50 8.31 -0.54
C VAL A 100 -4.69 8.42 -1.82
N VAL A 101 -4.87 7.49 -2.78
CA VAL A 101 -4.16 7.50 -4.06
C VAL A 101 -4.46 8.77 -4.86
N THR A 102 -5.73 9.14 -4.95
CA THR A 102 -6.17 10.34 -5.68
C THR A 102 -5.53 11.60 -5.10
N GLU A 103 -5.58 11.77 -3.77
CA GLU A 103 -5.03 12.95 -3.11
C GLU A 103 -3.49 12.98 -3.14
N ALA A 104 -2.84 11.83 -2.95
CA ALA A 104 -1.39 11.71 -3.08
C ALA A 104 -0.93 12.16 -4.47
N HIS A 105 -1.58 11.66 -5.53
CA HIS A 105 -1.28 12.09 -6.89
C HIS A 105 -1.57 13.57 -7.15
N ARG A 106 -2.65 14.12 -6.57
CA ARG A 106 -2.95 15.57 -6.64
C ARG A 106 -1.82 16.41 -6.03
N LEU A 107 -1.18 15.90 -4.97
CA LEU A 107 -0.04 16.51 -4.29
C LEU A 107 1.32 16.20 -4.95
N GLY A 108 1.33 15.43 -6.04
CA GLY A 108 2.57 15.02 -6.72
C GLY A 108 3.33 13.89 -6.03
N LEU A 109 2.75 13.27 -4.99
CA LEU A 109 3.30 12.10 -4.31
C LEU A 109 3.04 10.82 -5.11
N LYS A 110 4.00 9.91 -5.12
CA LYS A 110 3.79 8.52 -5.52
C LYS A 110 3.31 7.68 -4.34
N VAL A 111 2.56 6.61 -4.61
CA VAL A 111 2.08 5.68 -3.59
C VAL A 111 2.71 4.30 -3.82
N MET A 112 3.37 3.80 -2.78
CA MET A 112 3.92 2.45 -2.71
C MET A 112 3.23 1.70 -1.58
N ILE A 113 3.07 0.40 -1.74
CA ILE A 113 2.50 -0.50 -0.73
C ILE A 113 3.39 -1.72 -0.57
N ASP A 114 3.39 -2.32 0.61
CA ASP A 114 3.97 -3.64 0.81
C ASP A 114 3.16 -4.73 0.09
N LEU A 115 3.84 -5.79 -0.35
CA LEU A 115 3.20 -6.98 -0.90
C LEU A 115 3.88 -8.23 -0.32
N VAL A 116 3.16 -8.94 0.55
CA VAL A 116 3.68 -10.11 1.29
C VAL A 116 3.39 -11.39 0.51
N LEU A 117 4.29 -11.80 -0.38
CA LEU A 117 4.09 -12.98 -1.24
C LEU A 117 4.74 -14.27 -0.72
N SER A 118 5.56 -14.18 0.32
CA SER A 118 6.29 -15.36 0.82
C SER A 118 5.41 -16.35 1.59
N HIS A 119 4.28 -15.89 2.12
CA HIS A 119 3.34 -16.68 2.93
C HIS A 119 1.97 -15.99 2.96
N THR A 120 0.94 -16.71 3.42
CA THR A 120 -0.39 -16.18 3.74
C THR A 120 -0.74 -16.52 5.19
N SER A 121 -1.78 -15.89 5.72
CA SER A 121 -2.43 -16.35 6.96
C SER A 121 -2.97 -17.78 6.81
N ILE A 122 -3.09 -18.49 7.95
CA ILE A 122 -3.79 -19.78 8.03
C ILE A 122 -5.30 -19.65 7.75
N ASP A 123 -5.85 -18.44 7.89
CA ASP A 123 -7.25 -18.14 7.58
C ASP A 123 -7.46 -17.84 6.08
N HIS A 124 -6.38 -17.73 5.29
CA HIS A 124 -6.48 -17.52 3.85
C HIS A 124 -7.17 -18.72 3.19
N PRO A 125 -8.14 -18.51 2.26
CA PRO A 125 -8.86 -19.60 1.59
C PRO A 125 -7.94 -20.64 0.93
N TRP A 126 -6.77 -20.19 0.47
CA TRP A 126 -5.76 -21.07 -0.09
C TRP A 126 -5.21 -22.08 0.92
N PHE A 127 -4.88 -21.64 2.13
CA PHE A 127 -4.38 -22.53 3.17
C PHE A 127 -5.50 -23.45 3.67
N ALA A 128 -6.71 -22.89 3.84
CA ALA A 128 -7.89 -23.64 4.23
C ALA A 128 -8.23 -24.77 3.25
N GLU A 129 -8.06 -24.57 1.94
CA GLU A 129 -8.23 -25.62 0.93
C GLU A 129 -7.04 -26.58 0.91
N SER A 130 -5.81 -26.06 0.90
CA SER A 130 -4.56 -26.84 0.84
C SER A 130 -4.51 -27.92 1.91
N ARG A 131 -4.85 -27.57 3.15
CA ARG A 131 -4.80 -28.50 4.30
C ARG A 131 -5.87 -29.60 4.31
N GLN A 132 -6.87 -29.57 3.43
CA GLN A 132 -7.98 -30.53 3.46
C GLN A 132 -7.60 -31.92 2.94
N SER A 133 -6.69 -32.00 1.97
CA SER A 133 -6.25 -33.29 1.41
C SER A 133 -4.97 -33.14 0.59
N ARG A 134 -4.26 -34.25 0.36
CA ARG A 134 -3.07 -34.26 -0.52
C ARG A 134 -3.38 -34.22 -2.02
N ARG A 135 -4.64 -34.01 -2.43
CA ARG A 135 -5.09 -34.11 -3.84
C ARG A 135 -5.96 -32.94 -4.30
N ASN A 136 -6.18 -31.95 -3.45
CA ASN A 136 -6.95 -30.77 -3.85
C ASN A 136 -6.11 -29.86 -4.78
N PRO A 137 -6.73 -28.94 -5.53
CA PRO A 137 -6.03 -28.03 -6.43
C PRO A 137 -4.93 -27.15 -5.79
N LYS A 138 -4.94 -27.00 -4.47
CA LYS A 138 -3.96 -26.21 -3.68
C LYS A 138 -3.07 -27.06 -2.79
N ALA A 139 -3.05 -28.39 -2.96
CA ALA A 139 -2.25 -29.28 -2.12
C ALA A 139 -0.76 -28.88 -2.10
N ASP A 140 -0.22 -28.46 -3.24
CA ASP A 140 1.21 -28.10 -3.40
C ASP A 140 1.47 -26.58 -3.36
N TRP A 141 0.49 -25.76 -2.93
CA TRP A 141 0.69 -24.30 -2.81
C TRP A 141 1.47 -23.91 -1.55
N TYR A 142 1.57 -24.82 -0.59
CA TYR A 142 2.33 -24.66 0.65
C TYR A 142 3.32 -25.82 0.81
N VAL A 143 4.34 -25.60 1.63
CA VAL A 143 5.37 -26.61 1.90
C VAL A 143 4.89 -27.57 2.98
N TRP A 144 4.38 -28.73 2.56
CA TRP A 144 3.99 -29.83 3.45
C TRP A 144 5.07 -30.91 3.51
N SER A 145 5.25 -31.53 4.67
CA SER A 145 6.11 -32.69 4.86
C SER A 145 5.47 -33.67 5.84
N ASP A 146 5.71 -34.96 5.63
CA ASP A 146 5.40 -35.96 6.65
C ASP A 146 6.28 -35.71 7.89
N PRO A 147 5.76 -35.96 9.11
CA PRO A 147 6.56 -35.90 10.33
C PRO A 147 7.63 -36.99 10.32
N LYS A 148 8.62 -36.87 11.23
CA LYS A 148 9.58 -37.95 11.43
C LYS A 148 8.90 -39.14 12.11
N PRO A 149 9.49 -40.35 12.05
CA PRO A 149 8.92 -41.53 12.70
C PRO A 149 8.66 -41.38 14.22
N ASP A 150 9.36 -40.46 14.89
CA ASP A 150 9.26 -40.17 16.32
C ASP A 150 8.33 -39.00 16.67
N GLY A 151 7.71 -38.35 15.67
CA GLY A 151 6.86 -37.17 15.84
C GLY A 151 7.62 -35.88 15.60
#